data_AF-Q4DCU2-F1
#
_entry.id   AF-Q4DCU2-F1
#
_cell.length_a   1.000
_cell.length_b   1.000
_cell.length_c   1.000
_cell.angle_alpha   90.00
_cell.angle_beta   90.00
_cell.angle_gamma   90.00
#
_symmetry.space_group_name_H-M   'P 1'
#
loop_
_entity.id
_entity.type
_entity.pdbx_description
1 polymer ?
#
loop_
_entity_poly.entity_id
_entity_poly.type
_entity_poly.pdbx_seq_one_letter_code
_entity_poly.pdbx_strand_id
1 'polypeptide(L)'
;MLRPTHAVLRPNVVVVGTGWAGAYFTRNLNCKLANLQVLSVRNHCVFTPLLPQTTTGTLEFRAVCEPISRIQPALATLPNRFYRCVVYGVNFDEKEVNCVGVGVVDTNFNATVQTFNIKYDKLILAHGARPNTFNVPGVMDNAFFLREVNEARGIRKRLVQNIMVADLPTTDLEEAKRLLHVVVVGGGPTGVEFAATVADFFRDDVRKINHKLVEFCKVTVLEAGEVFGMFDLRVRNWGKRRLDALGVRIVKGAVVAVNNKEVVTKDGIVIRTGLVVWSTGVGPSSLTKDLDVDRTSRGRISIDDHLRVLRKGAPIPDVFAIGDCAANEKLPLPTLAAVASRQGAYLAKKVNGELSNKPIMAPFEYRSLGSMVSLGDNAAIVELNVPSKFDFVGLKALFFWRSAYLSILGSWRNKLYVLVNWVGSAVFGRDTTFIGDLSEDRVWRTLAAEEVSREYARKKAFAKLKMMETKTTITAETLEMGAEMGYIVGQSDKAEDSSTAEAKDTPNTKPQ
;
A
#
# COMPACT_ATOMS: atom_id res chain seq x y z
N MET A 1 -26.23 -57.44 17.89
CA MET A 1 -26.90 -56.38 17.11
C MET A 1 -25.87 -55.35 16.68
N LEU A 2 -25.35 -55.43 15.46
CA LEU A 2 -24.50 -54.39 14.88
C LEU A 2 -25.43 -53.27 14.36
N ARG A 3 -25.39 -52.10 15.00
CA ARG A 3 -26.09 -50.90 14.49
C ARG A 3 -25.40 -50.45 13.19
N PRO A 4 -26.15 -50.13 12.12
CA PRO A 4 -25.55 -49.59 10.91
C PRO A 4 -24.95 -48.22 11.22
N THR A 5 -23.65 -48.05 10.97
CA THR A 5 -22.97 -46.75 11.01
C THR A 5 -23.42 -45.92 9.82
N HIS A 6 -24.53 -45.20 9.95
CA HIS A 6 -24.74 -44.02 9.13
C HIS A 6 -23.60 -43.05 9.46
N ALA A 7 -22.65 -42.89 8.53
CA ALA A 7 -21.68 -41.82 8.60
C ALA A 7 -22.46 -40.50 8.56
N VAL A 8 -22.70 -39.92 9.74
CA VAL A 8 -23.35 -38.61 9.86
C VAL A 8 -22.52 -37.63 9.04
N LEU A 9 -23.10 -37.15 7.93
CA LEU A 9 -22.44 -36.18 7.08
C LEU A 9 -22.14 -34.93 7.92
N ARG A 10 -20.86 -34.59 8.03
CA ARG A 10 -20.43 -33.40 8.77
C ARG A 10 -20.94 -32.16 8.05
N PRO A 11 -21.48 -31.16 8.77
CA PRO A 11 -21.98 -29.94 8.16
C PRO A 11 -20.86 -29.15 7.47
N ASN A 12 -21.22 -28.45 6.40
CA ASN A 12 -20.37 -27.58 5.61
C ASN A 12 -20.34 -26.18 6.23
N VAL A 13 -19.15 -25.76 6.66
CA VAL A 13 -18.89 -24.42 7.19
C VAL A 13 -18.11 -23.64 6.15
N VAL A 14 -18.71 -22.58 5.62
CA VAL A 14 -18.14 -21.73 4.57
C VAL A 14 -17.70 -20.39 5.16
N VAL A 15 -16.45 -20.01 4.90
CA VAL A 15 -15.85 -18.76 5.37
C VAL A 15 -15.47 -17.89 4.18
N VAL A 16 -16.02 -16.68 4.10
CA VAL A 16 -15.68 -15.71 3.05
C VAL A 16 -14.67 -14.73 3.60
N GLY A 17 -13.43 -14.78 3.11
CA GLY A 17 -12.34 -13.86 3.48
C GLY A 17 -11.25 -14.50 4.31
N THR A 18 -10.00 -14.08 4.05
CA THR A 18 -8.78 -14.58 4.70
C THR A 18 -8.05 -13.48 5.49
N GLY A 19 -8.76 -12.41 5.89
CA GLY A 19 -8.23 -11.38 6.79
C GLY A 19 -8.24 -11.81 8.26
N TRP A 20 -7.98 -10.88 9.18
CA TRP A 20 -7.93 -11.15 10.63
C TRP A 20 -9.12 -11.95 11.16
N ALA A 21 -10.35 -11.58 10.81
CA ALA A 21 -11.56 -12.26 11.27
C ALA A 21 -11.67 -13.70 10.73
N GLY A 22 -11.60 -13.87 9.40
CA GLY A 22 -11.71 -15.17 8.75
C GLY A 22 -10.55 -16.11 9.10
N ALA A 23 -9.33 -15.59 9.23
CA ALA A 23 -8.16 -16.35 9.63
C ALA A 23 -8.27 -16.87 11.07
N TYR A 24 -8.68 -16.02 12.03
CA TYR A 24 -8.86 -16.45 13.41
C TYR A 24 -10.05 -17.38 13.59
N PHE A 25 -11.13 -17.22 12.82
CA PHE A 25 -12.21 -18.21 12.78
C PHE A 25 -11.69 -19.57 12.27
N THR A 26 -11.05 -19.57 11.11
CA THR A 26 -10.48 -20.76 10.46
C THR A 26 -9.47 -21.51 11.34
N ARG A 27 -8.63 -20.76 12.07
CA ARG A 27 -7.66 -21.29 13.03
C ARG A 27 -8.32 -22.09 14.17
N ASN A 28 -9.44 -21.59 14.67
CA ASN A 28 -10.08 -22.11 15.89
C ASN A 28 -11.25 -23.06 15.62
N LEU A 29 -11.71 -23.20 14.36
CA LEU A 29 -12.73 -24.17 13.98
C LEU A 29 -12.17 -25.60 14.09
N ASN A 30 -12.92 -26.49 14.73
CA ASN A 30 -12.57 -27.90 14.83
C ASN A 30 -13.03 -28.64 13.56
N CYS A 31 -12.11 -28.86 12.62
CA CYS A 31 -12.37 -29.57 11.36
C CYS A 31 -12.67 -31.08 11.52
N LYS A 32 -12.73 -31.60 12.76
CA LYS A 32 -13.32 -32.93 13.04
C LYS A 32 -14.85 -32.87 13.06
N LEU A 33 -15.44 -31.72 13.40
CA LEU A 33 -16.89 -31.53 13.54
C LEU A 33 -17.58 -31.03 12.28
N ALA A 34 -16.83 -30.45 11.34
CA ALA A 34 -17.37 -29.83 10.11
C ALA A 34 -16.40 -30.00 8.93
N ASN A 35 -16.95 -29.92 7.72
CA ASN A 35 -16.16 -29.72 6.51
C ASN A 35 -15.96 -28.21 6.30
N LEU A 36 -14.72 -27.75 6.22
CA LEU A 36 -14.39 -26.33 6.10
C LEU A 36 -14.07 -25.94 4.66
N GLN A 37 -14.75 -24.92 4.15
CA GLN A 37 -14.41 -24.28 2.88
C GLN A 37 -14.12 -22.80 3.09
N VAL A 38 -12.98 -22.32 2.57
CA VAL A 38 -12.55 -20.91 2.70
C VAL A 38 -12.46 -20.26 1.33
N LEU A 39 -13.15 -19.14 1.15
CA LEU A 39 -13.31 -18.44 -0.13
C LEU A 39 -12.61 -17.09 -0.05
N SER A 40 -11.61 -16.85 -0.89
CA SER A 40 -10.95 -15.54 -0.99
C SER A 40 -10.08 -15.46 -2.24
N VAL A 41 -9.90 -14.27 -2.78
CA VAL A 41 -8.94 -14.01 -3.86
C VAL A 41 -7.48 -14.21 -3.41
N ARG A 42 -7.23 -14.16 -2.09
CA ARG A 42 -5.91 -14.22 -1.45
C ARG A 42 -5.81 -15.43 -0.52
N ASN A 43 -4.78 -16.26 -0.68
CA ASN A 43 -4.57 -17.50 0.07
C ASN A 43 -3.88 -17.33 1.45
N HIS A 44 -3.75 -16.12 1.97
CA HIS A 44 -3.03 -15.83 3.20
C HIS A 44 -3.69 -14.71 4.01
N CYS A 45 -3.43 -14.71 5.31
CA CYS A 45 -3.68 -13.58 6.19
C CYS A 45 -2.49 -12.63 6.13
N VAL A 46 -2.78 -11.32 6.02
CA VAL A 46 -1.77 -10.27 6.12
C VAL A 46 -1.78 -9.72 7.54
N PHE A 47 -0.60 -9.68 8.16
CA PHE A 47 -0.38 -9.06 9.46
C PHE A 47 -0.26 -7.55 9.27
N THR A 48 -1.43 -6.91 9.09
CA THR A 48 -1.54 -5.49 8.71
C THR A 48 -0.77 -4.50 9.60
N PRO A 49 -0.56 -4.72 10.92
CA PRO A 49 0.21 -3.77 11.73
C PRO A 49 1.69 -3.65 11.38
N LEU A 50 2.28 -4.65 10.72
CA LEU A 50 3.67 -4.61 10.26
C LEU A 50 3.80 -4.25 8.78
N LEU A 51 2.67 -4.04 8.08
CA LEU A 51 2.66 -3.72 6.66
C LEU A 51 3.42 -2.40 6.34
N PRO A 52 3.34 -1.32 7.15
CA PRO A 52 4.13 -0.11 6.91
C PRO A 52 5.63 -0.39 6.78
N GLN A 53 6.20 -1.27 7.60
CA GLN A 53 7.63 -1.61 7.56
C GLN A 53 8.04 -2.37 6.29
N THR A 54 7.10 -2.96 5.56
CA THR A 54 7.40 -3.61 4.28
C THR A 54 7.58 -2.63 3.12
N THR A 55 7.07 -1.40 3.27
CA THR A 55 7.11 -0.38 2.22
C THR A 55 8.50 0.24 2.03
N THR A 56 9.37 0.15 3.04
CA THR A 56 10.73 0.71 3.03
C THR A 56 11.82 -0.37 3.08
N GLY A 57 11.45 -1.66 3.05
CA GLY A 57 12.42 -2.76 3.11
C GLY A 57 12.92 -3.13 4.50
N THR A 58 12.37 -2.56 5.58
CA THR A 58 12.67 -3.02 6.96
C THR A 58 12.21 -4.47 7.18
N LEU A 59 11.08 -4.83 6.57
CA LEU A 59 10.55 -6.19 6.57
C LEU A 59 10.28 -6.65 5.15
N GLU A 60 10.61 -7.91 4.86
CA GLU A 60 10.18 -8.52 3.62
C GLU A 60 8.69 -8.81 3.57
N PHE A 61 8.08 -8.68 2.38
CA PHE A 61 6.63 -8.82 2.18
C PHE A 61 6.08 -10.14 2.72
N ARG A 62 6.85 -11.23 2.55
CA ARG A 62 6.44 -12.57 3.01
C ARG A 62 6.50 -12.73 4.53
N ALA A 63 7.24 -11.89 5.25
CA ALA A 63 7.34 -11.94 6.71
C ALA A 63 6.01 -11.57 7.41
N VAL A 64 5.17 -10.78 6.72
CA VAL A 64 3.84 -10.37 7.21
C VAL A 64 2.71 -11.19 6.62
N CYS A 65 3.00 -12.24 5.83
CA CYS A 65 2.00 -13.13 5.24
C CYS A 65 1.99 -14.49 5.92
N GLU A 66 0.82 -14.98 6.29
CA GLU A 66 0.65 -16.35 6.79
C GLU A 66 -0.38 -17.10 5.92
N PRO A 67 0.05 -18.11 5.13
CA PRO A 67 -0.86 -18.91 4.30
C PRO A 67 -1.99 -19.53 5.12
N ILE A 68 -3.21 -19.50 4.60
CA ILE A 68 -4.40 -20.01 5.30
C ILE A 68 -4.30 -21.52 5.55
N SER A 69 -3.64 -22.26 4.65
CA SER A 69 -3.35 -23.69 4.80
C SER A 69 -2.33 -23.98 5.91
N ARG A 70 -1.48 -23.02 6.29
CA ARG A 70 -0.61 -23.16 7.47
C ARG A 70 -1.36 -22.85 8.76
N ILE A 71 -2.28 -21.88 8.71
CA ILE A 71 -3.18 -21.56 9.83
C ILE A 71 -4.11 -22.73 10.14
N GLN A 72 -4.65 -23.39 9.11
CA GLN A 72 -5.50 -24.57 9.24
C GLN A 72 -5.03 -25.66 8.27
N PRO A 73 -4.15 -26.58 8.73
CA PRO A 73 -3.63 -27.68 7.92
C PRO A 73 -4.70 -28.59 7.33
N ALA A 74 -5.88 -28.68 7.96
CA ALA A 74 -7.00 -29.49 7.44
C ALA A 74 -7.43 -29.05 6.03
N LEU A 75 -7.22 -27.78 5.63
CA LEU A 75 -7.53 -27.29 4.28
C LEU A 75 -6.74 -28.00 3.15
N ALA A 76 -5.66 -28.71 3.49
CA ALA A 76 -4.91 -29.53 2.54
C ALA A 76 -5.60 -30.88 2.25
N THR A 77 -6.49 -31.36 3.12
CA THR A 77 -7.14 -32.67 2.99
C THR A 77 -8.63 -32.56 2.66
N LEU A 78 -9.11 -33.37 1.72
CA LEU A 78 -10.53 -33.43 1.40
C LEU A 78 -11.36 -33.88 2.62
N PRO A 79 -12.59 -33.38 2.78
CA PRO A 79 -13.30 -32.45 1.88
C PRO A 79 -12.99 -30.97 2.15
N ASN A 80 -12.08 -30.62 3.06
CA ASN A 80 -11.78 -29.22 3.37
C ASN A 80 -10.96 -28.57 2.25
N ARG A 81 -11.31 -27.33 1.87
CA ARG A 81 -10.68 -26.65 0.74
C ARG A 81 -10.60 -25.14 0.89
N PHE A 82 -9.55 -24.59 0.30
CA PHE A 82 -9.46 -23.16 0.00
C PHE A 82 -9.75 -22.97 -1.49
N TYR A 83 -10.68 -22.09 -1.83
CA TYR A 83 -11.00 -21.72 -3.22
C TYR A 83 -10.56 -20.28 -3.49
N ARG A 84 -9.69 -20.12 -4.49
CA ARG A 84 -9.31 -18.80 -4.98
C ARG A 84 -10.41 -18.26 -5.88
N CYS A 85 -11.27 -17.41 -5.34
CA CYS A 85 -12.45 -16.92 -6.03
C CYS A 85 -12.88 -15.52 -5.57
N VAL A 86 -13.69 -14.86 -6.39
CA VAL A 86 -14.52 -13.71 -6.01
C VAL A 86 -15.90 -14.22 -5.65
N VAL A 87 -16.39 -13.89 -4.46
CA VAL A 87 -17.80 -14.08 -4.08
C VAL A 87 -18.57 -12.85 -4.53
N TYR A 88 -19.62 -13.04 -5.34
CA TYR A 88 -20.43 -11.94 -5.88
C TYR A 88 -21.87 -11.93 -5.37
N GLY A 89 -22.30 -12.98 -4.67
CA GLY A 89 -23.64 -13.04 -4.09
C GLY A 89 -23.79 -14.22 -3.14
N VAL A 90 -24.86 -14.17 -2.35
CA VAL A 90 -25.29 -15.25 -1.45
C VAL A 90 -26.80 -15.39 -1.59
N ASN A 91 -27.26 -16.58 -1.94
CA ASN A 91 -28.67 -16.94 -1.84
C ASN A 91 -28.91 -17.52 -0.43
N PHE A 92 -29.48 -16.70 0.45
CA PHE A 92 -29.74 -17.11 1.84
C PHE A 92 -30.85 -18.16 1.95
N ASP A 93 -31.81 -18.16 1.02
CA ASP A 93 -32.96 -19.05 1.04
C ASP A 93 -32.56 -20.47 0.56
N GLU A 94 -31.67 -20.55 -0.44
CA GLU A 94 -31.09 -21.82 -0.94
C GLU A 94 -29.82 -22.27 -0.18
N LYS A 95 -29.34 -21.44 0.76
CA LYS A 95 -28.06 -21.61 1.48
C LYS A 95 -26.86 -21.84 0.54
N GLU A 96 -26.68 -20.93 -0.41
CA GLU A 96 -25.69 -21.04 -1.47
C GLU A 96 -24.84 -19.76 -1.65
N VAL A 97 -23.54 -19.91 -1.84
CA VAL A 97 -22.59 -18.82 -2.12
C VAL A 97 -22.17 -18.86 -3.57
N ASN A 98 -22.36 -17.75 -4.28
CA ASN A 98 -22.09 -17.65 -5.71
C ASN A 98 -20.69 -17.10 -5.95
N CYS A 99 -19.87 -17.85 -6.69
CA CYS A 99 -18.44 -17.61 -6.83
C CYS A 99 -18.00 -17.54 -8.30
N VAL A 100 -16.91 -16.80 -8.54
CA VAL A 100 -16.15 -16.83 -9.80
C VAL A 100 -14.71 -17.19 -9.51
N GLY A 101 -14.17 -18.23 -10.15
CA GLY A 101 -12.78 -18.64 -10.03
C GLY A 101 -11.81 -17.57 -10.54
N VAL A 102 -10.70 -17.36 -9.82
CA VAL A 102 -9.68 -16.35 -10.18
C VAL A 102 -8.37 -17.00 -10.58
N GLY A 103 -7.83 -16.58 -11.72
CA GLY A 103 -6.56 -17.07 -12.26
C GLY A 103 -6.68 -18.36 -13.06
N VAL A 104 -7.89 -18.68 -13.53
CA VAL A 104 -8.09 -19.75 -14.50
C VAL A 104 -7.81 -19.19 -15.88
N VAL A 105 -6.63 -19.52 -16.40
CA VAL A 105 -6.22 -19.18 -17.75
C VAL A 105 -6.17 -20.45 -18.59
N ASP A 106 -6.68 -20.39 -19.81
CA ASP A 106 -6.48 -21.46 -20.78
C ASP A 106 -5.03 -21.48 -21.29
N THR A 107 -4.72 -22.43 -22.18
CA THR A 107 -3.38 -22.53 -22.80
C THR A 107 -2.99 -21.28 -23.59
N ASN A 108 -3.96 -20.45 -23.98
CA ASN A 108 -3.76 -19.21 -24.73
C ASN A 108 -3.72 -17.97 -23.82
N PHE A 109 -3.63 -18.15 -22.50
CA PHE A 109 -3.70 -17.08 -21.49
C PHE A 109 -5.02 -16.29 -21.49
N ASN A 110 -6.07 -16.81 -22.12
CA ASN A 110 -7.41 -16.23 -22.00
C ASN A 110 -8.00 -16.63 -20.65
N ALA A 111 -8.41 -15.62 -19.88
CA ALA A 111 -9.08 -15.84 -18.61
C ALA A 111 -10.51 -16.33 -18.87
N THR A 112 -10.75 -17.64 -18.74
CA THR A 112 -12.11 -18.19 -18.79
C THR A 112 -12.81 -17.91 -17.46
N VAL A 113 -13.93 -17.19 -17.49
CA VAL A 113 -14.77 -16.95 -16.32
C VAL A 113 -15.43 -18.27 -15.91
N GLN A 114 -14.98 -18.87 -14.81
CA GLN A 114 -15.57 -20.09 -14.26
C GLN A 114 -16.45 -19.75 -13.06
N THR A 115 -17.75 -19.73 -13.26
CA THR A 115 -18.74 -19.59 -12.18
C THR A 115 -18.97 -20.93 -11.50
N PHE A 116 -19.12 -20.94 -10.18
CA PHE A 116 -19.51 -22.11 -9.42
C PHE A 116 -20.20 -21.68 -8.14
N ASN A 117 -20.97 -22.61 -7.56
CA ASN A 117 -21.74 -22.33 -6.36
C ASN A 117 -21.34 -23.29 -5.23
N ILE A 118 -21.43 -22.80 -3.99
CA ILE A 118 -21.09 -23.57 -2.80
C ILE A 118 -22.26 -23.56 -1.83
N LYS A 119 -22.79 -24.75 -1.52
CA LYS A 119 -23.77 -24.93 -0.46
C LYS A 119 -23.13 -24.86 0.92
N TYR A 120 -23.82 -24.28 1.88
CA TYR A 120 -23.38 -24.18 3.26
C TYR A 120 -24.44 -24.65 4.25
N ASP A 121 -24.01 -25.23 5.36
CA ASP A 121 -24.85 -25.38 6.55
C ASP A 121 -24.70 -24.16 7.46
N LYS A 122 -23.48 -23.62 7.55
CA LYS A 122 -23.15 -22.36 8.24
C LYS A 122 -22.26 -21.47 7.38
N LEU A 123 -22.60 -20.17 7.32
CA LEU A 123 -21.87 -19.16 6.54
C LEU A 123 -21.27 -18.09 7.45
N ILE A 124 -19.99 -17.79 7.23
CA ILE A 124 -19.24 -16.77 7.96
C ILE A 124 -18.72 -15.73 6.97
N LEU A 125 -19.34 -14.55 6.98
CA LEU A 125 -18.90 -13.39 6.20
C LEU A 125 -17.80 -12.64 6.95
N ALA A 126 -16.57 -12.70 6.44
CA ALA A 126 -15.38 -12.11 7.04
C ALA A 126 -14.49 -11.42 5.98
N HIS A 127 -15.10 -10.91 4.91
CA HIS A 127 -14.43 -10.33 3.74
C HIS A 127 -13.91 -8.90 3.96
N GLY A 128 -14.18 -8.32 5.13
CA GLY A 128 -13.65 -7.02 5.52
C GLY A 128 -14.29 -5.83 4.79
N ALA A 129 -13.55 -4.74 4.71
CA ALA A 129 -14.01 -3.47 4.13
C ALA A 129 -13.08 -3.02 2.99
N ARG A 130 -13.58 -2.13 2.13
CA ARG A 130 -12.76 -1.43 1.12
C ARG A 130 -12.26 -0.10 1.67
N PRO A 131 -11.17 0.46 1.11
CA PRO A 131 -10.82 1.86 1.36
C PRO A 131 -12.00 2.77 0.99
N ASN A 132 -12.21 3.83 1.78
CA ASN A 132 -13.19 4.86 1.44
C ASN A 132 -12.44 6.09 0.92
N THR A 133 -12.70 6.45 -0.34
CA THR A 133 -12.14 7.65 -0.97
C THR A 133 -12.95 8.90 -0.68
N PHE A 134 -14.12 8.78 -0.03
CA PHE A 134 -15.09 9.85 0.18
C PHE A 134 -15.51 10.55 -1.11
N ASN A 135 -15.47 9.83 -2.23
CA ASN A 135 -15.68 10.35 -3.58
C ASN A 135 -14.72 11.48 -3.97
N VAL A 136 -13.55 11.55 -3.34
CA VAL A 136 -12.51 12.51 -3.71
C VAL A 136 -11.93 12.11 -5.08
N PRO A 137 -12.00 12.98 -6.10
CA PRO A 137 -11.56 12.67 -7.45
C PRO A 137 -10.06 12.35 -7.48
N GLY A 138 -9.72 11.35 -8.31
CA GLY A 138 -8.35 10.92 -8.61
C GLY A 138 -7.63 10.12 -7.53
N VAL A 139 -8.25 9.85 -6.36
CA VAL A 139 -7.67 8.98 -5.33
C VAL A 139 -7.39 7.58 -5.86
N MET A 140 -8.35 6.98 -6.59
CA MET A 140 -8.21 5.62 -7.12
C MET A 140 -7.08 5.48 -8.14
N ASP A 141 -6.79 6.53 -8.90
CA ASP A 141 -5.82 6.51 -10.00
C ASP A 141 -4.42 6.95 -9.56
N ASN A 142 -4.33 7.83 -8.56
CA ASN A 142 -3.09 8.52 -8.20
C ASN A 142 -2.59 8.25 -6.77
N ALA A 143 -3.38 7.60 -5.92
CA ALA A 143 -2.97 7.25 -4.56
C ALA A 143 -2.86 5.74 -4.37
N PHE A 144 -1.91 5.33 -3.54
CA PHE A 144 -1.82 3.95 -3.06
C PHE A 144 -2.58 3.80 -1.76
N PHE A 145 -3.30 2.69 -1.58
CA PHE A 145 -3.77 2.28 -0.27
C PHE A 145 -2.69 1.49 0.46
N LEU A 146 -2.82 1.29 1.78
CA LEU A 146 -1.87 0.48 2.56
C LEU A 146 -2.63 -0.53 3.43
N ARG A 147 -3.17 -1.56 2.78
CA ARG A 147 -3.96 -2.63 3.42
C ARG A 147 -3.53 -4.03 2.96
N GLU A 148 -3.06 -4.12 1.73
CA GLU A 148 -2.66 -5.34 1.06
C GLU A 148 -1.16 -5.34 0.74
N VAL A 149 -0.55 -6.53 0.69
CA VAL A 149 0.88 -6.67 0.35
C VAL A 149 1.16 -6.19 -1.07
N ASN A 150 0.22 -6.37 -2.00
CA ASN A 150 0.38 -5.88 -3.36
C ASN A 150 0.44 -4.35 -3.42
N GLU A 151 -0.33 -3.67 -2.56
CA GLU A 151 -0.30 -2.21 -2.47
C GLU A 151 1.02 -1.75 -1.82
N ALA A 152 1.47 -2.43 -0.76
CA ALA A 152 2.77 -2.16 -0.14
C ALA A 152 3.95 -2.35 -1.11
N ARG A 153 3.88 -3.33 -2.01
CA ARG A 153 4.83 -3.50 -3.12
C ARG A 153 4.81 -2.31 -4.07
N GLY A 154 3.63 -1.85 -4.47
CA GLY A 154 3.47 -0.65 -5.29
C GLY A 154 4.07 0.60 -4.64
N ILE A 155 3.86 0.78 -3.33
CA ILE A 155 4.44 1.87 -2.54
C ILE A 155 5.97 1.78 -2.53
N ARG A 156 6.55 0.62 -2.19
CA ARG A 156 8.03 0.43 -2.19
C ARG A 156 8.62 0.71 -3.56
N LYS A 157 8.01 0.17 -4.61
CA LYS A 157 8.41 0.39 -6.00
C LYS A 157 8.40 1.88 -6.36
N ARG A 158 7.30 2.60 -6.12
CA ARG A 158 7.19 4.04 -6.41
C ARG A 158 8.19 4.86 -5.60
N LEU A 159 8.39 4.54 -4.32
CA LEU A 159 9.33 5.23 -3.45
C LEU A 159 10.77 5.12 -3.99
N VAL A 160 11.22 3.90 -4.31
CA VAL A 160 12.56 3.66 -4.88
C VAL A 160 12.71 4.31 -6.26
N GLN A 161 11.69 4.17 -7.12
CA GLN A 161 11.68 4.78 -8.45
C GLN A 161 11.80 6.31 -8.38
N ASN A 162 11.06 6.96 -7.47
CA ASN A 162 11.15 8.40 -7.27
C ASN A 162 12.56 8.85 -6.86
N ILE A 163 13.23 8.08 -6.00
CA ILE A 163 14.62 8.35 -5.62
C ILE A 163 15.55 8.21 -6.82
N MET A 164 15.44 7.13 -7.59
CA MET A 164 16.25 6.91 -8.78
C MET A 164 16.07 8.02 -9.82
N VAL A 165 14.84 8.46 -10.06
CA VAL A 165 14.55 9.55 -11.00
C VAL A 165 15.06 10.89 -10.46
N ALA A 166 14.89 11.16 -9.15
CA ALA A 166 15.40 12.38 -8.52
C ALA A 166 16.94 12.48 -8.58
N ASP A 167 17.64 11.34 -8.65
CA ASP A 167 19.11 11.27 -8.74
C ASP A 167 19.65 11.38 -10.18
N LEU A 168 18.79 11.36 -11.20
CA LEU A 168 19.25 11.49 -12.59
C LEU A 168 19.84 12.89 -12.84
N PRO A 169 20.96 13.01 -13.57
CA PRO A 169 21.53 14.31 -13.93
C PRO A 169 20.60 15.20 -14.76
N THR A 170 19.58 14.61 -15.39
CA THR A 170 18.58 15.30 -16.22
C THR A 170 17.38 15.82 -15.42
N THR A 171 17.26 15.47 -14.14
CA THR A 171 16.13 15.89 -13.31
C THR A 171 16.41 17.24 -12.68
N ASP A 172 15.55 18.22 -12.96
CA ASP A 172 15.65 19.53 -12.34
C ASP A 172 15.33 19.49 -10.83
N LEU A 173 15.80 20.52 -10.11
CA LEU A 173 15.67 20.61 -8.67
C LEU A 173 14.21 20.61 -8.18
N GLU A 174 13.30 21.23 -8.92
CA GLU A 174 11.90 21.32 -8.51
C GLU A 174 11.16 20.00 -8.69
N GLU A 175 11.51 19.25 -9.74
CA GLU A 175 11.01 17.90 -9.94
C GLU A 175 11.59 16.91 -8.93
N ALA A 176 12.88 17.02 -8.58
CA ALA A 176 13.50 16.22 -7.53
C ALA A 176 12.80 16.45 -6.17
N LYS A 177 12.54 17.71 -5.78
CA LYS A 177 11.77 18.05 -4.57
C LYS A 177 10.37 17.47 -4.59
N ARG A 178 9.68 17.52 -5.74
CA ARG A 178 8.35 16.94 -5.87
C ARG A 178 8.40 15.42 -5.68
N LEU A 179 9.29 14.73 -6.40
CA LEU A 179 9.42 13.27 -6.37
C LEU A 179 9.71 12.74 -4.96
N LEU A 180 10.53 13.47 -4.19
CA LEU A 180 10.95 13.12 -2.83
C LEU A 180 10.01 13.64 -1.73
N HIS A 181 8.84 14.19 -2.09
CA HIS A 181 7.79 14.53 -1.13
C HIS A 181 6.74 13.42 -1.11
N VAL A 182 6.59 12.75 0.04
CA VAL A 182 5.55 11.75 0.32
C VAL A 182 4.41 12.39 1.11
N VAL A 183 3.18 12.23 0.62
CA VAL A 183 1.96 12.69 1.30
C VAL A 183 1.17 11.48 1.80
N VAL A 184 0.87 11.47 3.09
CA VAL A 184 0.05 10.46 3.75
C VAL A 184 -1.28 11.10 4.12
N VAL A 185 -2.38 10.57 3.58
CA VAL A 185 -3.72 11.04 3.91
C VAL A 185 -4.30 10.13 5.00
N GLY A 186 -4.58 10.70 6.18
CA GLY A 186 -4.96 10.00 7.40
C GLY A 186 -3.85 9.94 8.44
N GLY A 187 -4.10 10.54 9.60
CA GLY A 187 -3.28 10.50 10.81
C GLY A 187 -3.70 9.41 11.80
N GLY A 188 -4.36 8.35 11.31
CA GLY A 188 -4.59 7.13 12.08
C GLY A 188 -3.30 6.32 12.27
N PRO A 189 -3.32 5.24 13.09
CA PRO A 189 -2.14 4.40 13.36
C PRO A 189 -1.35 4.01 12.12
N THR A 190 -2.00 3.43 11.11
CA THR A 190 -1.33 2.97 9.88
C THR A 190 -0.64 4.10 9.12
N GLY A 191 -1.30 5.26 8.97
CA GLY A 191 -0.72 6.41 8.29
C GLY A 191 0.45 7.01 9.04
N VAL A 192 0.35 7.11 10.37
CA VAL A 192 1.43 7.60 11.22
C VAL A 192 2.64 6.65 11.23
N GLU A 193 2.42 5.35 11.40
CA GLU A 193 3.50 4.36 11.37
C GLU A 193 4.23 4.38 10.02
N PHE A 194 3.48 4.48 8.92
CA PHE A 194 4.05 4.64 7.58
C PHE A 194 4.84 5.94 7.45
N ALA A 195 4.28 7.09 7.85
CA ALA A 195 4.96 8.39 7.77
C ALA A 195 6.28 8.38 8.54
N ALA A 196 6.28 7.85 9.78
CA ALA A 196 7.49 7.75 10.59
C ALA A 196 8.52 6.78 9.98
N THR A 197 8.07 5.66 9.42
CA THR A 197 8.93 4.67 8.75
C THR A 197 9.61 5.27 7.51
N VAL A 198 8.87 6.05 6.70
CA VAL A 198 9.42 6.74 5.52
C VAL A 198 10.40 7.84 5.92
N ALA A 199 10.11 8.59 6.99
CA ALA A 199 11.00 9.64 7.48
C ALA A 199 12.37 9.09 7.91
N ASP A 200 12.39 7.97 8.63
CA ASP A 200 13.64 7.28 8.99
C ASP A 200 14.35 6.74 7.74
N PHE A 201 13.62 6.12 6.80
CA PHE A 201 14.18 5.65 5.54
C PHE A 201 14.86 6.77 4.73
N PHE A 202 14.23 7.94 4.62
CA PHE A 202 14.83 9.10 3.96
C PHE A 202 16.09 9.59 4.68
N ARG A 203 16.09 9.63 6.01
CA ARG A 203 17.23 10.08 6.79
C ARG A 203 18.43 9.14 6.69
N ASP A 204 18.18 7.84 6.73
CA ASP A 204 19.21 6.82 6.93
C ASP A 204 19.66 6.15 5.63
N ASP A 205 18.72 5.89 4.71
CA ASP A 205 18.99 5.11 3.49
C ASP A 205 19.21 6.02 2.27
N VAL A 206 18.40 7.07 2.07
CA VAL A 206 18.65 8.04 0.96
C VAL A 206 19.98 8.75 1.16
N ARG A 207 20.37 9.03 2.40
CA ARG A 207 21.71 9.58 2.73
C ARG A 207 22.87 8.72 2.20
N LYS A 208 22.71 7.40 2.18
CA LYS A 208 23.72 6.45 1.66
C LYS A 208 23.72 6.39 0.13
N ILE A 209 22.60 6.68 -0.51
CA ILE A 209 22.47 6.76 -1.98
C ILE A 209 23.09 8.06 -2.47
N ASN A 210 22.54 9.20 -2.05
CA ASN A 210 23.06 10.53 -2.36
C ASN A 210 22.69 11.51 -1.25
N HIS A 211 23.70 11.95 -0.50
CA HIS A 211 23.57 12.90 0.60
C HIS A 211 22.86 14.21 0.24
N LYS A 212 22.92 14.68 -1.02
CA LYS A 212 22.29 15.92 -1.48
C LYS A 212 20.77 15.77 -1.64
N LEU A 213 20.25 14.56 -1.82
CA LEU A 213 18.81 14.34 -1.96
C LEU A 213 18.07 14.45 -0.62
N VAL A 214 18.77 14.28 0.51
CA VAL A 214 18.17 14.25 1.85
C VAL A 214 17.49 15.58 2.20
N GLU A 215 18.04 16.72 1.77
CA GLU A 215 17.43 18.04 2.01
C GLU A 215 16.11 18.24 1.24
N PHE A 216 15.85 17.45 0.20
CA PHE A 216 14.62 17.50 -0.59
C PHE A 216 13.55 16.52 -0.11
N CYS A 217 13.93 15.55 0.72
CA CYS A 217 13.04 14.54 1.26
C CYS A 217 12.04 15.15 2.25
N LYS A 218 10.74 14.99 1.97
CA LYS A 218 9.66 15.51 2.82
C LYS A 218 8.59 14.47 3.06
N VAL A 219 8.06 14.43 4.28
CA VAL A 219 6.89 13.62 4.63
C VAL A 219 5.82 14.53 5.21
N THR A 220 4.61 14.49 4.67
CA THR A 220 3.48 15.26 5.18
C THR A 220 2.29 14.37 5.46
N VAL A 221 1.74 14.47 6.67
CA VAL A 221 0.51 13.78 7.08
C VAL A 221 -0.64 14.79 7.03
N LEU A 222 -1.63 14.54 6.19
CA LEU A 222 -2.88 15.28 6.11
C LEU A 222 -3.95 14.58 6.94
N GLU A 223 -4.50 15.24 7.96
CA GLU A 223 -5.55 14.70 8.83
C GLU A 223 -6.67 15.73 9.01
N ALA A 224 -7.94 15.30 8.86
CA ALA A 224 -9.08 16.20 9.03
C ALA A 224 -9.46 16.40 10.51
N GLY A 225 -9.28 15.36 11.33
CA GLY A 225 -9.51 15.35 12.77
C GLY A 225 -8.23 15.58 13.57
N GLU A 226 -7.98 14.71 14.56
CA GLU A 226 -6.80 14.76 15.42
C GLU A 226 -5.93 13.52 15.25
N VAL A 227 -4.66 13.74 14.91
CA VAL A 227 -3.63 12.69 14.93
C VAL A 227 -3.50 12.14 16.36
N PHE A 228 -3.45 10.81 16.49
CA PHE A 228 -3.46 10.10 17.78
C PHE A 228 -4.72 10.38 18.63
N GLY A 229 -5.87 10.63 18.01
CA GLY A 229 -7.15 10.87 18.68
C GLY A 229 -7.55 9.79 19.71
N MET A 230 -7.05 8.57 19.55
CA MET A 230 -7.29 7.42 20.44
C MET A 230 -6.42 7.38 21.72
N PHE A 231 -5.40 8.23 21.82
CA PHE A 231 -4.49 8.30 22.95
C PHE A 231 -4.79 9.52 23.83
N ASP A 232 -4.41 9.43 25.10
CA ASP A 232 -4.45 10.57 26.02
C ASP A 232 -3.60 11.74 25.54
N LEU A 233 -3.98 12.95 25.97
CA LEU A 233 -3.36 14.20 25.52
C LEU A 233 -1.84 14.21 25.74
N ARG A 234 -1.35 13.66 26.86
CA ARG A 234 0.08 13.56 27.17
C ARG A 234 0.83 12.73 26.12
N VAL A 235 0.33 11.54 25.83
CA VAL A 235 0.90 10.58 24.88
C VAL A 235 0.82 11.14 23.46
N ARG A 236 -0.34 11.72 23.10
CA ARG A 236 -0.56 12.43 21.83
C ARG A 236 0.46 13.54 21.60
N ASN A 237 0.68 14.42 22.58
CA ASN A 237 1.63 15.52 22.46
C ASN A 237 3.08 15.03 22.34
N TRP A 238 3.43 13.95 23.07
CA TRP A 238 4.73 13.31 22.90
C TRP A 238 4.91 12.75 21.49
N GLY A 239 3.89 12.04 20.96
CA GLY A 239 3.90 11.49 19.61
C GLY A 239 4.04 12.57 18.53
N LYS A 240 3.29 13.68 18.64
CA LYS A 240 3.39 14.83 17.71
C LYS A 240 4.81 15.42 17.71
N ARG A 241 5.42 15.65 18.88
CA ARG A 241 6.82 16.15 18.99
C ARG A 241 7.83 15.16 18.40
N ARG A 242 7.61 13.85 18.57
CA ARG A 242 8.49 12.83 17.99
C ARG A 242 8.42 12.83 16.46
N LEU A 243 7.22 12.95 15.88
CA LEU A 243 7.04 13.06 14.44
C LEU A 243 7.70 14.33 13.87
N ASP A 244 7.53 15.46 14.56
CA ASP A 244 8.19 16.72 14.21
C ASP A 244 9.72 16.59 14.21
N ALA A 245 10.29 15.93 15.25
CA ALA A 245 11.72 15.64 15.33
C ALA A 245 12.24 14.67 14.24
N LEU A 246 11.35 13.89 13.60
CA LEU A 246 11.65 13.07 12.43
C LEU A 246 11.53 13.86 11.11
N GLY A 247 11.05 15.10 11.14
CA GLY A 247 10.76 15.90 9.95
C GLY A 247 9.39 15.62 9.31
N VAL A 248 8.50 14.92 10.02
CA VAL A 248 7.14 14.65 9.53
C VAL A 248 6.25 15.85 9.84
N ARG A 249 5.82 16.56 8.79
CA ARG A 249 4.91 17.70 8.91
C ARG A 249 3.47 17.20 9.04
N ILE A 250 2.77 17.58 10.11
CA ILE A 250 1.34 17.33 10.25
C ILE A 250 0.58 18.57 9.79
N VAL A 251 -0.34 18.40 8.83
CA VAL A 251 -1.21 19.45 8.32
C VAL A 251 -2.65 19.05 8.57
N LYS A 252 -3.38 19.89 9.31
CA LYS A 252 -4.81 19.69 9.50
C LYS A 252 -5.54 20.17 8.24
N GLY A 253 -6.28 19.27 7.59
CA GLY A 253 -6.96 19.60 6.35
C GLY A 253 -7.59 18.37 5.68
N ALA A 254 -8.80 18.53 5.16
CA ALA A 254 -9.45 17.51 4.35
C ALA A 254 -8.97 17.60 2.90
N VAL A 255 -8.71 16.47 2.26
CA VAL A 255 -8.31 16.41 0.84
C VAL A 255 -9.56 16.47 -0.05
N VAL A 256 -9.51 17.28 -1.11
CA VAL A 256 -10.62 17.45 -2.07
C VAL A 256 -10.27 17.02 -3.50
N ALA A 257 -8.99 16.85 -3.83
CA ALA A 257 -8.55 16.23 -5.08
C ALA A 257 -7.15 15.63 -4.94
N VAL A 258 -6.89 14.56 -5.69
CA VAL A 258 -5.55 13.99 -5.88
C VAL A 258 -5.32 13.85 -7.37
N ASN A 259 -4.26 14.44 -7.89
CA ASN A 259 -3.82 14.23 -9.26
C ASN A 259 -2.46 13.51 -9.28
N ASN A 260 -1.87 13.34 -10.46
CA ASN A 260 -0.63 12.60 -10.63
C ASN A 260 0.61 13.25 -9.98
N LYS A 261 0.55 14.54 -9.62
CA LYS A 261 1.71 15.33 -9.14
C LYS A 261 1.46 16.15 -7.88
N GLU A 262 0.23 16.24 -7.38
CA GLU A 262 -0.13 17.05 -6.22
C GLU A 262 -1.44 16.58 -5.54
N VAL A 263 -1.59 17.01 -4.30
CA VAL A 263 -2.80 16.85 -3.48
C VAL A 263 -3.35 18.23 -3.13
N VAL A 264 -4.67 18.41 -3.27
CA VAL A 264 -5.36 19.67 -2.98
C VAL A 264 -6.23 19.50 -1.74
N THR A 265 -6.07 20.38 -0.76
CA THR A 265 -6.92 20.41 0.44
C THR A 265 -8.12 21.34 0.28
N LYS A 266 -9.14 21.16 1.12
CA LYS A 266 -10.36 21.97 1.16
C LYS A 266 -10.07 23.46 1.37
N ASP A 267 -9.01 23.78 2.10
CA ASP A 267 -8.60 25.16 2.40
C ASP A 267 -7.72 25.77 1.29
N GLY A 268 -7.59 25.09 0.14
CA GLY A 268 -6.85 25.57 -1.03
C GLY A 268 -5.33 25.29 -1.00
N ILE A 269 -4.83 24.54 -0.01
CA ILE A 269 -3.41 24.17 0.03
C ILE A 269 -3.14 23.14 -1.06
N VAL A 270 -2.19 23.46 -1.94
CA VAL A 270 -1.70 22.54 -2.97
C VAL A 270 -0.33 22.01 -2.57
N ILE A 271 -0.21 20.69 -2.48
CA ILE A 271 1.02 20.02 -2.08
C ILE A 271 1.52 19.16 -3.24
N ARG A 272 2.60 19.61 -3.90
CA ARG A 272 3.27 18.84 -4.96
C ARG A 272 4.00 17.64 -4.36
N THR A 273 3.77 16.45 -4.90
CA THR A 273 4.22 15.17 -4.32
C THR A 273 4.52 14.12 -5.39
N GLY A 274 5.39 13.17 -5.05
CA GLY A 274 5.74 12.02 -5.89
C GLY A 274 4.99 10.75 -5.50
N LEU A 275 4.43 10.69 -4.30
CA LEU A 275 3.76 9.52 -3.75
C LEU A 275 2.68 9.95 -2.75
N VAL A 276 1.45 9.56 -3.04
CA VAL A 276 0.31 9.72 -2.14
C VAL A 276 -0.09 8.36 -1.58
N VAL A 277 -0.14 8.25 -0.25
CA VAL A 277 -0.66 7.06 0.43
C VAL A 277 -1.96 7.41 1.16
N TRP A 278 -3.06 6.84 0.70
CA TRP A 278 -4.38 7.01 1.27
C TRP A 278 -4.64 5.96 2.35
N SER A 279 -4.54 6.40 3.60
CA SER A 279 -4.63 5.55 4.80
C SER A 279 -5.84 5.88 5.69
N THR A 280 -6.82 6.61 5.15
CA THR A 280 -8.04 7.02 5.87
C THR A 280 -9.29 6.41 5.24
N GLY A 281 -10.31 6.24 6.08
CA GLY A 281 -11.63 5.82 5.65
C GLY A 281 -11.73 4.33 5.28
N VAL A 282 -12.75 3.68 5.81
CA VAL A 282 -13.16 2.35 5.37
C VAL A 282 -14.64 2.36 5.03
N GLY A 283 -15.03 1.63 4.00
CA GLY A 283 -16.39 1.56 3.50
C GLY A 283 -16.80 0.14 3.13
N PRO A 284 -18.10 -0.10 2.90
CA PRO A 284 -18.60 -1.41 2.53
C PRO A 284 -18.03 -1.87 1.18
N SER A 285 -17.71 -3.15 1.09
CA SER A 285 -17.35 -3.81 -0.17
C SER A 285 -18.54 -3.87 -1.14
N SER A 286 -18.28 -4.14 -2.43
CA SER A 286 -19.35 -4.43 -3.41
C SER A 286 -20.25 -5.57 -2.91
N LEU A 287 -19.66 -6.69 -2.49
CA LEU A 287 -20.41 -7.80 -1.89
C LEU A 287 -21.33 -7.32 -0.76
N THR A 288 -20.83 -6.52 0.19
CA THR A 288 -21.65 -5.99 1.28
C THR A 288 -22.83 -5.15 0.78
N LYS A 289 -22.65 -4.37 -0.28
CA LYS A 289 -23.71 -3.52 -0.87
C LYS A 289 -24.78 -4.32 -1.61
N ASP A 290 -24.44 -5.52 -2.10
CA ASP A 290 -25.33 -6.31 -2.96
C ASP A 290 -26.13 -7.38 -2.19
N LEU A 291 -25.73 -7.74 -0.96
CA LEU A 291 -26.44 -8.73 -0.14
C LEU A 291 -27.85 -8.28 0.29
N ASP A 292 -28.85 -9.17 0.29
CA ASP A 292 -30.18 -8.87 0.83
C ASP A 292 -30.21 -9.01 2.37
N VAL A 293 -29.59 -8.04 3.06
CA VAL A 293 -29.43 -8.00 4.53
C VAL A 293 -29.61 -6.58 5.07
N ASP A 294 -29.93 -6.48 6.36
CA ASP A 294 -29.98 -5.20 7.06
C ASP A 294 -28.56 -4.61 7.16
N ARG A 295 -28.49 -3.28 7.11
CA ARG A 295 -27.22 -2.55 7.17
C ARG A 295 -27.30 -1.41 8.16
N THR A 296 -26.20 -1.19 8.86
CA THR A 296 -26.00 -0.01 9.70
C THR A 296 -25.97 1.27 8.86
N SER A 297 -26.12 2.42 9.52
CA SER A 297 -25.99 3.74 8.89
C SER A 297 -24.66 3.98 8.14
N ARG A 298 -23.60 3.21 8.43
CA ARG A 298 -22.31 3.25 7.72
C ARG A 298 -22.17 2.20 6.61
N GLY A 299 -23.25 1.49 6.29
CA GLY A 299 -23.31 0.49 5.22
C GLY A 299 -22.70 -0.87 5.56
N ARG A 300 -22.27 -1.11 6.81
CA ARG A 300 -21.81 -2.44 7.28
C ARG A 300 -23.01 -3.35 7.52
N ILE A 301 -22.82 -4.66 7.37
CA ILE A 301 -23.84 -5.69 7.67
C ILE A 301 -24.27 -5.55 9.15
N SER A 302 -25.56 -5.41 9.41
CA SER A 302 -26.09 -5.37 10.77
C SER A 302 -26.06 -6.76 11.39
N ILE A 303 -25.56 -6.84 12.62
CA ILE A 303 -25.49 -8.08 13.41
C ILE A 303 -26.04 -7.88 14.82
N ASP A 304 -26.47 -8.97 15.45
CA ASP A 304 -26.81 -8.98 16.87
C ASP A 304 -25.59 -9.22 17.79
N ASP A 305 -25.82 -9.30 19.11
CA ASP A 305 -24.77 -9.53 20.11
C ASP A 305 -24.14 -10.95 20.01
N HIS A 306 -24.72 -11.81 19.18
CA HIS A 306 -24.30 -13.17 18.89
C HIS A 306 -23.63 -13.30 17.51
N LEU A 307 -23.38 -12.16 16.86
CA LEU A 307 -22.73 -11.99 15.56
C LEU A 307 -23.51 -12.60 14.37
N ARG A 308 -24.81 -12.81 14.53
CA ARG A 308 -25.71 -13.30 13.48
C ARG A 308 -26.14 -12.16 12.58
N VAL A 309 -26.20 -12.40 11.27
CA VAL A 309 -26.64 -11.41 10.27
C VAL A 309 -28.13 -11.15 10.40
N LEU A 310 -28.54 -9.89 10.35
CA LEU A 310 -29.95 -9.47 10.40
C LEU A 310 -30.51 -9.26 8.98
N ARG A 311 -31.77 -9.66 8.77
CA ARG A 311 -32.58 -9.36 7.58
C ARG A 311 -34.00 -9.09 8.05
N LYS A 312 -34.54 -7.91 7.74
CA LYS A 312 -35.87 -7.45 8.21
C LYS A 312 -35.99 -7.47 9.74
N GLY A 313 -34.93 -7.11 10.45
CA GLY A 313 -34.85 -7.02 11.91
C GLY A 313 -34.63 -8.34 12.64
N ALA A 314 -34.63 -9.48 11.93
CA ALA A 314 -34.47 -10.81 12.52
C ALA A 314 -33.16 -11.49 12.07
N PRO A 315 -32.52 -12.29 12.94
CA PRO A 315 -31.34 -13.08 12.56
C PRO A 315 -31.65 -14.11 11.46
N ILE A 316 -30.81 -14.16 10.42
CA ILE A 316 -30.83 -15.25 9.44
C ILE A 316 -30.22 -16.50 10.11
N PRO A 317 -30.92 -17.65 10.11
CA PRO A 317 -30.38 -18.89 10.66
C PRO A 317 -29.03 -19.27 10.03
N ASP A 318 -28.06 -19.64 10.87
CA ASP A 318 -26.73 -20.13 10.47
C ASP A 318 -25.84 -19.17 9.66
N VAL A 319 -26.19 -17.88 9.57
CA VAL A 319 -25.39 -16.87 8.87
C VAL A 319 -24.83 -15.87 9.87
N PHE A 320 -23.52 -15.70 9.83
CA PHE A 320 -22.76 -14.83 10.73
C PHE A 320 -21.90 -13.85 9.93
N ALA A 321 -21.63 -12.68 10.52
CA ALA A 321 -20.69 -11.73 9.94
C ALA A 321 -19.78 -11.12 11.00
N ILE A 322 -18.49 -11.00 10.69
CA ILE A 322 -17.44 -10.62 11.64
C ILE A 322 -16.37 -9.74 10.98
N GLY A 323 -15.69 -8.92 11.78
CA GLY A 323 -14.68 -7.97 11.33
C GLY A 323 -15.27 -6.72 10.68
N ASP A 324 -14.51 -6.08 9.80
CA ASP A 324 -14.85 -4.76 9.28
C ASP A 324 -16.12 -4.74 8.42
N CYS A 325 -16.56 -5.87 7.87
CA CYS A 325 -17.77 -5.94 7.05
C CYS A 325 -19.07 -5.82 7.86
N ALA A 326 -19.03 -5.99 9.19
CA ALA A 326 -20.23 -6.11 10.03
C ALA A 326 -20.13 -5.28 11.30
N ALA A 327 -21.26 -4.78 11.80
CA ALA A 327 -21.32 -4.03 13.05
C ALA A 327 -22.63 -4.29 13.78
N ASN A 328 -22.55 -4.37 15.10
CA ASN A 328 -23.73 -4.26 15.93
C ASN A 328 -24.13 -2.78 15.98
N GLU A 329 -25.36 -2.48 15.60
CA GLU A 329 -25.84 -1.10 15.50
C GLU A 329 -25.99 -0.43 16.87
N LYS A 330 -26.35 -1.20 17.90
CA LYS A 330 -26.51 -0.71 19.28
C LYS A 330 -25.16 -0.53 19.98
N LEU A 331 -24.21 -1.43 19.70
CA LEU A 331 -22.88 -1.45 20.32
C LEU A 331 -21.78 -1.47 19.24
N PRO A 332 -21.60 -0.39 18.48
CA PRO A 332 -20.66 -0.37 17.38
C PRO A 332 -19.21 -0.44 17.89
N LEU A 333 -18.47 -1.42 17.37
CA LEU A 333 -17.04 -1.59 17.63
C LEU A 333 -16.18 -1.00 16.50
N PRO A 334 -14.97 -0.51 16.82
CA PRO A 334 -14.07 0.04 15.83
C PRO A 334 -13.54 -1.03 14.86
N THR A 335 -13.18 -0.62 13.65
CA THR A 335 -12.63 -1.48 12.59
C THR A 335 -11.15 -1.76 12.84
N LEU A 336 -10.86 -2.62 13.82
CA LEU A 336 -9.51 -2.97 14.26
C LEU A 336 -9.25 -4.47 14.11
N ALA A 337 -7.99 -4.81 13.80
CA ALA A 337 -7.50 -6.20 13.81
C ALA A 337 -7.77 -6.93 15.15
N ALA A 338 -7.64 -6.23 16.27
CA ALA A 338 -7.92 -6.77 17.60
C ALA A 338 -9.41 -7.14 17.80
N VAL A 339 -10.34 -6.36 17.25
CA VAL A 339 -11.78 -6.68 17.28
C VAL A 339 -12.04 -7.88 16.37
N ALA A 340 -11.55 -7.82 15.13
CA ALA A 340 -11.76 -8.86 14.11
C ALA A 340 -11.25 -10.24 14.56
N SER A 341 -10.01 -10.31 15.08
CA SER A 341 -9.42 -11.57 15.57
C SER A 341 -10.20 -12.20 16.72
N ARG A 342 -10.69 -11.37 17.67
CA ARG A 342 -11.48 -11.85 18.81
C ARG A 342 -12.87 -12.30 18.41
N GLN A 343 -13.53 -11.57 17.50
CA GLN A 343 -14.80 -12.02 16.91
C GLN A 343 -14.61 -13.37 16.21
N GLY A 344 -13.54 -13.54 15.43
CA GLY A 344 -13.21 -14.81 14.79
C GLY A 344 -13.01 -15.97 15.78
N ALA A 345 -12.22 -15.75 16.83
CA ALA A 345 -11.97 -16.77 17.86
C ALA A 345 -13.23 -17.11 18.67
N TYR A 346 -14.01 -16.10 19.07
CA TYR A 346 -15.28 -16.28 19.77
C TYR A 346 -16.28 -17.08 18.92
N LEU A 347 -16.47 -16.68 17.66
CA LEU A 347 -17.44 -17.31 16.79
C LEU A 347 -17.05 -18.76 16.48
N ALA A 348 -15.77 -19.06 16.29
CA ALA A 348 -15.31 -20.43 16.10
C ALA A 348 -15.59 -21.29 17.34
N LYS A 349 -15.37 -20.77 18.56
CA LYS A 349 -15.72 -21.47 19.80
C LYS A 349 -17.24 -21.72 19.90
N LYS A 350 -18.05 -20.74 19.53
CA LYS A 350 -19.51 -20.84 19.47
C LYS A 350 -19.96 -21.92 18.48
N VAL A 351 -19.49 -21.86 17.23
CA VAL A 351 -19.81 -22.85 16.19
C VAL A 351 -19.37 -24.25 16.61
N ASN A 352 -18.16 -24.41 17.17
CA ASN A 352 -17.73 -25.71 17.71
C ASN A 352 -18.67 -26.22 18.82
N GLY A 353 -19.19 -25.33 19.66
CA GLY A 353 -20.17 -25.64 20.70
C GLY A 353 -21.50 -26.10 20.11
N GLU A 354 -22.05 -25.35 19.16
CA GLU A 354 -23.29 -25.70 18.43
C GLU A 354 -23.16 -27.06 17.75
N LEU A 355 -22.05 -27.30 17.04
CA LEU A 355 -21.78 -28.57 16.36
C LEU A 355 -21.58 -29.77 17.30
N SER A 356 -21.34 -29.51 18.60
CA SER A 356 -21.22 -30.54 19.64
C SER A 356 -22.42 -30.56 20.60
N ASN A 357 -23.54 -29.91 20.25
CA ASN A 357 -24.74 -29.78 21.09
C ASN A 357 -24.44 -29.25 22.51
N LYS A 358 -23.48 -28.33 22.63
CA LYS A 358 -23.20 -27.64 23.90
C LYS A 358 -24.18 -26.49 24.13
N PRO A 359 -24.39 -26.06 25.39
CA PRO A 359 -25.24 -24.92 25.70
C PRO A 359 -24.86 -23.66 24.92
N ILE A 360 -25.86 -22.82 24.65
CA ILE A 360 -25.70 -21.53 23.98
C ILE A 360 -24.66 -20.70 24.75
N MET A 361 -23.65 -20.20 24.04
CA MET A 361 -22.62 -19.34 24.61
C MET A 361 -23.16 -17.93 24.86
N ALA A 362 -22.62 -17.28 25.90
CA ALA A 362 -22.88 -15.87 26.19
C ALA A 362 -22.59 -14.95 24.98
N PRO A 363 -23.20 -13.76 24.91
CA PRO A 363 -22.96 -12.79 23.84
C PRO A 363 -21.49 -12.37 23.70
N PHE A 364 -21.12 -11.81 22.55
CA PHE A 364 -19.77 -11.32 22.30
C PHE A 364 -19.51 -10.01 23.05
N GLU A 365 -18.53 -10.02 23.95
CA GLU A 365 -18.04 -8.82 24.64
C GLU A 365 -16.60 -8.51 24.24
N TYR A 366 -16.34 -7.27 23.82
CA TYR A 366 -15.00 -6.79 23.51
C TYR A 366 -14.42 -5.96 24.64
N ARG A 367 -13.25 -6.37 25.17
CA ARG A 367 -12.50 -5.64 26.21
C ARG A 367 -11.19 -5.08 25.67
N SER A 368 -11.12 -3.79 25.36
CA SER A 368 -9.89 -3.19 24.82
C SER A 368 -8.70 -3.38 25.78
N LEU A 369 -7.58 -3.90 25.29
CA LEU A 369 -6.35 -4.02 26.10
C LEU A 369 -5.49 -2.75 26.04
N GLY A 370 -5.83 -1.82 25.15
CA GLY A 370 -5.00 -0.66 24.86
C GLY A 370 -4.70 -0.49 23.37
N SER A 371 -3.81 0.45 23.08
CA SER A 371 -3.34 0.81 21.74
C SER A 371 -1.83 1.04 21.75
N MET A 372 -1.20 0.77 20.61
CA MET A 372 0.23 1.04 20.42
C MET A 372 0.51 1.44 18.98
N VAL A 373 1.47 2.35 18.79
CA VAL A 373 1.86 2.90 17.48
C VAL A 373 3.37 3.07 17.44
N SER A 374 4.05 2.51 16.44
CA SER A 374 5.48 2.78 16.22
C SER A 374 5.71 4.15 15.59
N LEU A 375 6.71 4.87 16.06
CA LEU A 375 7.11 6.20 15.56
C LEU A 375 8.55 6.13 15.06
N GLY A 376 8.75 5.29 14.05
CA GLY A 376 10.04 5.01 13.45
C GLY A 376 10.79 3.87 14.14
N ASP A 377 12.09 3.79 13.87
CA ASP A 377 12.98 2.72 14.32
C ASP A 377 13.36 2.82 15.81
N ASN A 378 13.16 3.98 16.43
CA ASN A 378 13.72 4.31 17.74
C ASN A 378 12.66 4.67 18.80
N ALA A 379 11.37 4.69 18.44
CA ALA A 379 10.32 5.09 19.36
C ALA A 379 8.99 4.40 19.06
N ALA A 380 8.17 4.23 20.10
CA ALA A 380 6.75 3.96 19.97
C ALA A 380 5.98 4.71 21.06
N ILE A 381 4.67 4.69 20.97
CA ILE A 381 3.74 5.06 22.03
C ILE A 381 2.87 3.85 22.37
N VAL A 382 2.67 3.58 23.66
CA VAL A 382 1.87 2.47 24.17
C VAL A 382 0.97 2.99 25.29
N GLU A 383 -0.31 2.65 25.22
CA GLU A 383 -1.30 2.92 26.26
C GLU A 383 -2.09 1.62 26.50
N LEU A 384 -1.99 1.06 27.71
CA LEU A 384 -2.60 -0.22 28.10
C LEU A 384 -3.70 0.00 29.13
N ASN A 385 -4.71 -0.89 29.11
CA ASN A 385 -5.83 -0.90 30.04
C ASN A 385 -5.87 -2.23 30.82
N VAL A 386 -4.85 -2.51 31.65
CA VAL A 386 -4.72 -3.78 32.39
C VAL A 386 -3.99 -3.58 33.73
N PRO A 387 -4.62 -3.73 34.92
CA PRO A 387 -6.02 -3.51 35.32
C PRO A 387 -6.37 -2.01 35.51
N SER A 388 -5.35 -1.15 35.55
CA SER A 388 -5.46 0.31 35.50
C SER A 388 -4.85 0.81 34.18
N LYS A 389 -5.13 2.07 33.83
CA LYS A 389 -4.56 2.70 32.65
C LYS A 389 -3.07 2.97 32.88
N PHE A 390 -2.22 2.49 31.97
CA PHE A 390 -0.77 2.69 32.03
C PHE A 390 -0.23 3.03 30.64
N ASP A 391 0.48 4.15 30.52
CA ASP A 391 1.09 4.61 29.28
C ASP A 391 2.62 4.80 29.41
N PHE A 392 3.32 4.57 28.31
CA PHE A 392 4.76 4.80 28.21
C PHE A 392 5.16 5.02 26.75
N VAL A 393 6.30 5.70 26.57
CA VAL A 393 6.75 6.23 25.28
C VAL A 393 8.24 5.97 25.04
N GLY A 394 8.72 6.18 23.82
CA GLY A 394 10.13 6.10 23.45
C GLY A 394 10.64 4.67 23.24
N LEU A 395 11.91 4.43 23.54
CA LEU A 395 12.58 3.16 23.26
C LEU A 395 12.01 1.99 24.08
N LYS A 396 11.60 2.23 25.33
CA LYS A 396 10.93 1.22 26.17
C LYS A 396 9.60 0.80 25.56
N ALA A 397 8.83 1.76 25.05
CA ALA A 397 7.59 1.51 24.32
C ALA A 397 7.84 0.74 23.02
N LEU A 398 8.92 1.05 22.30
CA LEU A 398 9.29 0.31 21.10
C LEU A 398 9.64 -1.15 21.39
N PHE A 399 10.41 -1.43 22.44
CA PHE A 399 10.74 -2.80 22.84
C PHE A 399 9.48 -3.60 23.18
N PHE A 400 8.54 -2.98 23.91
CA PHE A 400 7.24 -3.59 24.19
C PHE A 400 6.44 -3.82 22.90
N TRP A 401 6.33 -2.83 22.02
CA TRP A 401 5.65 -2.93 20.73
C TRP A 401 6.20 -4.09 19.89
N ARG A 402 7.53 -4.22 19.80
CA ARG A 402 8.21 -5.31 19.08
C ARG A 402 7.90 -6.67 19.70
N SER A 403 7.98 -6.76 21.03
CA SER A 403 7.70 -7.98 21.79
C SER A 403 6.22 -8.42 21.66
N ALA A 404 5.30 -7.46 21.70
CA ALA A 404 3.87 -7.71 21.55
C ALA A 404 3.54 -8.23 20.15
N TYR A 405 4.03 -7.58 19.07
CA TYR A 405 3.77 -8.07 17.72
C TYR A 405 4.47 -9.39 17.41
N LEU A 406 5.69 -9.63 17.90
CA LEU A 406 6.32 -10.96 17.82
C LEU A 406 5.48 -12.03 18.53
N SER A 407 4.83 -11.70 19.63
CA SER A 407 3.95 -12.64 20.35
C SER A 407 2.66 -12.95 19.59
N ILE A 408 2.05 -11.93 18.96
CA ILE A 408 0.78 -12.02 18.22
C ILE A 408 0.96 -12.73 16.86
N LEU A 409 2.14 -12.64 16.23
CA LEU A 409 2.44 -13.35 14.98
C LEU A 409 2.09 -14.85 15.09
N GLY A 410 1.37 -15.36 14.10
CA GLY A 410 0.75 -16.68 14.17
C GLY A 410 1.72 -17.86 14.18
N SER A 411 2.84 -17.77 13.44
CA SER A 411 3.78 -18.88 13.22
C SER A 411 5.20 -18.54 13.66
N TRP A 412 5.93 -19.54 14.17
CA TRP A 412 7.35 -19.41 14.52
C TRP A 412 8.20 -19.00 13.30
N ARG A 413 7.82 -19.44 12.10
CA ARG A 413 8.46 -19.03 10.85
C ARG A 413 8.39 -17.50 10.67
N ASN A 414 7.21 -16.90 10.79
CA ASN A 414 7.06 -15.46 10.61
C ASN A 414 7.73 -14.69 11.75
N LYS A 415 7.70 -15.20 12.99
CA LYS A 415 8.45 -14.62 14.11
C LYS A 415 9.95 -14.57 13.82
N LEU A 416 10.52 -15.66 13.31
CA LEU A 416 11.93 -15.72 12.93
C LEU A 416 12.23 -14.77 11.76
N TYR A 417 11.38 -14.73 10.72
CA TYR A 417 11.56 -13.80 9.60
C TYR A 417 11.53 -12.34 10.02
N VAL A 418 10.58 -11.95 10.89
CA VAL A 418 10.49 -10.59 11.42
C VAL A 418 11.72 -10.26 12.26
N LEU A 419 12.14 -11.17 13.14
CA LEU A 419 13.34 -10.97 13.96
C LEU A 419 14.61 -10.82 13.10
N VAL A 420 14.83 -11.73 12.15
CA VAL A 420 15.98 -11.69 11.23
C VAL A 420 15.98 -10.42 10.40
N ASN A 421 14.83 -10.00 9.87
CA ASN A 421 14.72 -8.76 9.08
C ASN A 421 14.96 -7.51 9.93
N TRP A 422 14.47 -7.45 11.18
CA TRP A 422 14.76 -6.34 12.09
C TRP A 422 16.25 -6.24 12.43
N VAL A 423 16.89 -7.37 12.74
CA VAL A 423 18.34 -7.42 13.00
C VAL A 423 19.12 -7.06 11.74
N GLY A 424 18.78 -7.68 10.61
CA GLY A 424 19.41 -7.45 9.32
C GLY A 424 19.31 -5.99 8.89
N SER A 425 18.13 -5.38 8.99
CA SER A 425 17.92 -3.97 8.66
C SER A 425 18.69 -3.03 9.59
N ALA A 426 18.79 -3.37 10.88
CA ALA A 426 19.53 -2.56 11.84
C ALA A 426 21.06 -2.65 11.63
N VAL A 427 21.58 -3.81 11.22
CA VAL A 427 23.03 -4.05 11.05
C VAL A 427 23.51 -3.66 9.65
N PHE A 428 22.78 -4.05 8.61
CA PHE A 428 23.19 -3.91 7.20
C PHE A 428 22.45 -2.78 6.45
N GLY A 429 21.44 -2.16 7.07
CA GLY A 429 20.52 -1.25 6.39
C GLY A 429 19.36 -2.00 5.73
N ARG A 430 18.36 -1.24 5.27
CA ARG A 430 17.17 -1.78 4.62
C ARG A 430 17.48 -2.22 3.19
N ASP A 431 16.72 -3.17 2.68
CA ASP A 431 16.81 -3.55 1.26
C ASP A 431 16.09 -2.50 0.39
N THR A 432 16.84 -1.81 -0.46
CA THR A 432 16.34 -0.77 -1.38
C THR A 432 16.24 -1.23 -2.84
N THR A 433 16.32 -2.55 -3.09
CA THR A 433 16.27 -3.13 -4.43
C THR A 433 14.99 -2.75 -5.18
N PHE A 434 15.15 -2.20 -6.38
CA PHE A 434 14.04 -1.95 -7.31
C PHE A 434 13.67 -3.23 -8.05
N ILE A 435 12.41 -3.64 -7.96
CA ILE A 435 11.85 -4.76 -8.73
C ILE A 435 10.69 -4.21 -9.59
N GLY A 436 10.94 -4.10 -10.89
CA GLY A 436 9.98 -3.67 -11.89
C GLY A 436 8.92 -4.72 -12.22
N ASP A 437 7.85 -4.30 -12.90
CA ASP A 437 6.89 -5.22 -13.50
C ASP A 437 7.35 -5.55 -14.92
N LEU A 438 7.27 -6.82 -15.32
CA LEU A 438 7.75 -7.28 -16.64
C LEU A 438 7.15 -6.50 -17.82
N SER A 439 5.89 -6.07 -17.70
CA SER A 439 5.22 -5.25 -18.72
C SER A 439 5.80 -3.85 -18.79
N GLU A 440 6.02 -3.21 -17.64
CA GLU A 440 6.60 -1.87 -17.56
C GLU A 440 8.07 -1.87 -18.03
N ASP A 441 8.87 -2.85 -17.61
CA ASP A 441 10.25 -3.01 -18.06
C ASP A 441 10.34 -3.19 -19.58
N ARG A 442 9.38 -3.92 -20.18
CA ARG A 442 9.31 -4.08 -21.65
C ARG A 442 9.01 -2.76 -22.34
N VAL A 443 8.06 -1.98 -21.81
CA VAL A 443 7.71 -0.66 -22.36
C VAL A 443 8.92 0.26 -22.30
N TRP A 444 9.59 0.40 -21.14
CA TRP A 444 10.75 1.26 -21.00
C TRP A 444 11.93 0.84 -21.87
N ARG A 445 12.20 -0.47 -22.00
CA ARG A 445 13.23 -0.96 -22.93
C ARG A 445 12.91 -0.62 -24.38
N THR A 446 11.65 -0.70 -24.78
CA THR A 446 11.21 -0.35 -26.14
C THR A 446 11.40 1.14 -26.39
N LEU A 447 10.92 2.00 -25.49
CA LEU A 447 11.09 3.45 -25.58
C LEU A 447 12.57 3.87 -25.59
N ALA A 448 13.40 3.25 -24.74
CA ALA A 448 14.84 3.50 -24.72
C ALA A 448 15.50 3.08 -26.03
N ALA A 449 15.15 1.91 -26.59
CA ALA A 449 15.68 1.46 -27.88
C ALA A 449 15.26 2.37 -29.04
N GLU A 450 14.02 2.88 -29.03
CA GLU A 450 13.54 3.86 -29.99
C GLU A 450 14.32 5.18 -29.91
N GLU A 451 14.54 5.72 -28.70
CA GLU A 451 15.27 6.98 -28.54
C GLU A 451 16.75 6.84 -28.92
N VAL A 452 17.39 5.73 -28.55
CA VAL A 452 18.76 5.39 -29.00
C VAL A 452 18.82 5.33 -30.53
N SER A 453 17.83 4.70 -31.17
CA SER A 453 17.76 4.63 -32.63
C SER A 453 17.60 6.01 -33.27
N ARG A 454 16.79 6.90 -32.69
CA ARG A 454 16.66 8.29 -33.15
C ARG A 454 17.96 9.07 -32.97
N GLU A 455 18.66 8.89 -31.86
CA GLU A 455 19.95 9.55 -31.63
C GLU A 455 21.01 9.09 -32.64
N TYR A 456 21.09 7.78 -32.92
CA TYR A 456 21.95 7.25 -33.97
C TYR A 456 21.59 7.81 -35.36
N ALA A 457 20.30 7.91 -35.68
CA ALA A 457 19.84 8.51 -36.94
C ALA A 457 20.22 9.99 -37.04
N ARG A 458 20.07 10.77 -35.96
CA ARG A 458 20.52 12.18 -35.87
C ARG A 458 22.02 12.30 -36.07
N LYS A 459 22.83 11.48 -35.39
CA LYS A 459 24.29 11.45 -35.55
C LYS A 459 24.70 11.09 -36.98
N LYS A 460 24.03 10.11 -37.60
CA LYS A 460 24.28 9.71 -39.00
C LYS A 460 23.89 10.81 -40.00
N ALA A 461 22.76 11.48 -39.79
CA ALA A 461 22.33 12.61 -40.61
C ALA A 461 23.31 13.78 -40.50
N PHE A 462 23.75 14.11 -39.29
CA PHE A 462 24.75 15.15 -39.03
C PHE A 462 26.11 14.81 -39.68
N ALA A 463 26.56 13.55 -39.60
CA ALA A 463 27.77 13.10 -40.30
C ALA A 463 27.65 13.20 -41.83
N LYS A 464 26.46 12.90 -42.40
CA LYS A 464 26.20 13.03 -43.84
C LYS A 464 26.20 14.49 -44.28
N LEU A 465 25.61 15.40 -43.50
CA LEU A 465 25.63 16.85 -43.75
C LEU A 465 27.07 17.38 -43.78
N LYS A 466 27.89 17.02 -42.78
CA LYS A 466 29.32 17.38 -42.76
C LYS A 466 30.09 16.88 -43.99
N MET A 467 29.76 15.68 -44.48
CA MET A 467 30.37 15.13 -45.71
C MET A 467 29.88 15.81 -47.00
N MET A 468 28.66 16.37 -47.02
CA MET A 468 28.14 17.11 -48.17
C MET A 468 28.76 18.51 -48.25
N GLU A 469 28.89 19.20 -47.11
CA GLU A 469 29.57 20.50 -47.04
C GLU A 469 31.02 20.41 -47.54
N THR A 470 31.72 19.30 -47.28
CA THR A 470 33.10 19.09 -47.77
C THR A 470 33.19 18.83 -49.27
N LYS A 471 32.11 18.41 -49.94
CA LYS A 471 32.11 18.15 -51.40
C LYS A 471 31.72 19.37 -52.23
N THR A 472 31.02 20.33 -51.66
CA THR A 472 30.78 21.65 -52.28
C THR A 472 32.01 22.55 -52.14
N THR A 473 33.12 22.18 -52.76
CA THR A 473 34.20 23.13 -53.03
C THR A 473 33.97 23.66 -54.43
N ILE A 474 33.46 24.89 -54.52
CA ILE A 474 33.31 25.62 -55.79
C ILE A 474 34.72 25.71 -56.39
N THR A 475 34.92 25.19 -57.60
CA THR A 475 36.23 25.28 -58.28
C THR A 475 36.54 26.74 -58.59
N ALA A 476 37.82 27.10 -58.68
CA ALA A 476 38.21 28.45 -59.09
C ALA A 476 37.58 28.83 -60.44
N GLU A 477 37.43 27.87 -61.37
CA GLU A 477 36.69 28.04 -62.62
C GLU A 477 35.20 28.39 -62.41
N THR A 478 34.52 27.80 -61.42
CA THR A 478 33.11 28.15 -61.16
C THR A 478 32.98 29.53 -60.50
N LEU A 479 33.99 29.97 -59.74
CA LEU A 479 34.06 31.33 -59.21
C LEU A 479 34.33 32.35 -60.33
N GLU A 480 35.26 32.07 -61.25
CA GLU A 480 35.54 32.91 -62.41
C GLU A 480 34.35 32.99 -63.37
N MET A 481 33.72 31.87 -63.72
CA MET A 481 32.48 31.88 -64.53
C MET A 481 31.36 32.67 -63.85
N GLY A 482 31.26 32.60 -62.52
CA GLY A 482 30.31 33.40 -61.75
C GLY A 482 30.61 34.90 -61.79
N ALA A 483 31.88 35.28 -61.79
CA ALA A 483 32.33 36.67 -61.91
C ALA A 483 32.11 37.21 -63.34
N GLU A 484 32.44 36.43 -64.37
CA GLU A 484 32.23 36.80 -65.78
C GLU A 484 30.74 36.97 -66.12
N MET A 485 29.86 36.14 -65.55
CA MET A 485 28.42 36.28 -65.74
C MET A 485 27.77 37.35 -64.84
N GLY A 486 28.56 38.08 -64.04
CA GLY A 486 28.05 39.15 -63.16
C GLY A 486 27.27 38.66 -61.93
N TYR A 487 27.37 37.37 -61.59
CA TYR A 487 26.73 36.81 -60.39
C TYR A 487 27.55 37.04 -59.12
N ILE A 488 28.84 37.39 -59.23
CA ILE A 488 29.78 37.55 -58.10
C ILE A 488 30.73 38.74 -58.38
N VAL A 489 31.02 39.56 -57.37
CA VAL A 489 31.94 40.71 -57.49
C VAL A 489 33.41 40.24 -57.43
N GLY A 490 34.20 40.54 -58.46
CA GLY A 490 35.65 40.26 -58.50
C GLY A 490 36.44 41.09 -57.49
N GLN A 491 37.33 40.47 -56.74
CA GLN A 491 38.21 41.13 -55.78
C GLN A 491 39.38 41.85 -56.50
N SER A 492 39.22 43.11 -56.87
CA SER A 492 40.38 43.95 -57.25
C SER A 492 40.26 45.45 -56.89
N ASP A 493 39.20 45.89 -56.22
CA ASP A 493 39.05 47.31 -55.88
C ASP A 493 39.16 47.57 -54.37
N LYS A 494 40.18 48.39 -54.02
CA LYS A 494 40.39 49.16 -52.78
C LYS A 494 41.23 48.51 -51.65
N ALA A 495 42.54 48.64 -51.81
CA ALA A 495 43.49 48.87 -50.73
C ALA A 495 44.10 50.26 -50.91
N GLU A 496 43.83 51.21 -50.00
CA GLU A 496 44.61 52.44 -49.74
C GLU A 496 43.92 53.20 -48.59
N ASP A 497 44.40 53.00 -47.35
CA ASP A 497 44.56 54.07 -46.35
C ASP A 497 45.25 53.52 -45.10
N SER A 498 46.53 53.87 -44.92
CA SER A 498 47.29 53.66 -43.69
C SER A 498 48.32 54.78 -43.53
N SER A 499 48.13 55.69 -42.55
CA SER A 499 49.20 56.20 -41.67
C SER A 499 48.77 57.40 -40.80
N THR A 500 49.21 57.37 -39.54
CA THR A 500 49.58 58.48 -38.62
C THR A 500 48.50 59.33 -37.94
N ALA A 501 48.35 59.14 -36.60
CA ALA A 501 48.44 60.21 -35.58
C ALA A 501 48.41 59.63 -34.15
N GLU A 502 49.52 59.75 -33.41
CA GLU A 502 49.65 59.54 -31.96
C GLU A 502 49.23 60.80 -31.16
N ALA A 503 48.70 60.62 -29.93
CA ALA A 503 49.07 61.32 -28.68
C ALA A 503 47.90 61.45 -27.68
N LYS A 504 47.98 60.73 -26.54
CA LYS A 504 47.98 61.27 -25.15
C LYS A 504 47.75 60.16 -24.08
N ASP A 505 48.84 59.91 -23.34
CA ASP A 505 48.98 59.39 -21.96
C ASP A 505 47.96 59.97 -20.94
N THR A 506 47.64 59.44 -19.75
CA THR A 506 48.27 58.47 -18.80
C THR A 506 47.23 58.02 -17.71
N PRO A 507 47.47 56.95 -16.92
CA PRO A 507 46.58 56.44 -15.85
C PRO A 507 47.10 56.57 -14.39
N ASN A 508 46.22 56.49 -13.38
CA ASN A 508 46.45 56.21 -11.94
C ASN A 508 45.06 55.95 -11.28
N THR A 509 44.79 55.05 -10.32
CA THR A 509 45.48 54.78 -9.04
C THR A 509 44.98 53.47 -8.38
N LYS A 510 45.84 52.92 -7.50
CA LYS A 510 45.97 51.62 -6.78
C LYS A 510 44.89 51.13 -5.78
N PRO A 511 45.00 49.88 -5.28
CA PRO A 511 44.16 49.29 -4.22
C PRO A 511 44.73 49.42 -2.78
N GLN A 512 43.87 49.12 -1.80
CA GLN A 512 44.17 48.53 -0.47
C GLN A 512 43.49 47.16 -0.38
#